data_AF-A0A261QKY3-F1
#
_entry.id   AF-A0A261QKY3-F1
#
_cell.length_a   1.000
_cell.length_b   1.000
_cell.length_c   1.000
_cell.angle_alpha   90.00
_cell.angle_beta   90.00
_cell.angle_gamma   90.00
#
_symmetry.space_group_name_H-M   'P 1'
#
loop_
_entity.id
_entity.type
_entity.pdbx_description
1 polymer ?
#
loop_
_entity_poly.entity_id
_entity_poly.type
_entity_poly.pdbx_seq_one_letter_code
_entity_poly.pdbx_strand_id
1 'polypeptide(L)' 'MKWTNYTFNELDLELVFLIRDELKKSLGDQADEALMTSGFLDRLQEDPIYVHHFDEDYWVSHIVKRFQQALAG' A
#
# COMPACT_ATOMS: atom_id res chain seq x y z
N MET A 1 21.17 4.59 7.15
CA MET A 1 20.71 4.04 8.44
C MET A 1 19.42 3.29 8.18
N LYS A 2 19.37 1.97 8.40
CA LYS A 2 18.09 1.24 8.40
C LYS A 2 17.42 1.51 9.74
N TRP A 3 16.36 2.32 9.74
CA TRP A 3 15.54 2.56 10.92
C TRP A 3 14.63 1.34 11.12
N THR A 4 15.13 0.28 11.75
CA THR A 4 14.41 -1.00 11.87
C THR A 4 13.29 -1.00 12.92
N ASN A 5 12.99 0.13 13.55
CA ASN A 5 12.02 0.20 14.66
C ASN A 5 10.86 1.16 14.37
N TYR A 6 10.44 1.31 13.11
CA TYR A 6 9.16 1.97 12.84
C TYR A 6 8.02 1.09 13.34
N THR A 7 7.16 1.65 14.18
CA THR A 7 5.94 1.01 14.66
C THR A 7 4.76 1.76 14.05
N PHE A 8 3.86 1.03 13.42
CA PHE A 8 2.67 1.63 12.83
C PHE A 8 1.83 2.34 13.89
N ASN A 9 1.45 3.58 13.57
CA ASN A 9 0.56 4.41 14.37
C ASN A 9 -0.86 4.40 13.79
N GLU A 10 -1.77 5.14 14.42
CA GLU A 10 -3.17 5.22 14.01
C GLU A 10 -3.34 5.74 12.57
N LEU A 11 -2.59 6.77 12.17
CA LEU A 11 -2.65 7.34 10.82
C LEU A 11 -2.18 6.34 9.75
N ASP A 12 -1.18 5.53 10.07
CA ASP A 12 -0.72 4.46 9.18
C ASP A 12 -1.82 3.43 8.94
N LEU A 13 -2.50 3.03 10.01
CA LEU A 13 -3.59 2.06 9.94
C LEU A 13 -4.78 2.62 9.18
N GLU A 14 -5.14 3.88 9.41
CA GLU A 14 -6.18 4.58 8.65
C GLU A 14 -5.86 4.61 7.16
N LEU A 15 -4.63 4.99 6.78
CA LEU A 15 -4.19 5.01 5.39
C LEU A 15 -4.25 3.61 4.75
N VAL A 16 -3.79 2.58 5.47
CA VAL A 16 -3.84 1.19 5.02
C VAL A 16 -5.30 0.76 4.76
N PHE A 17 -6.23 1.12 5.65
CA PHE A 17 -7.65 0.78 5.46
C PHE A 17 -8.29 1.53 4.30
N LEU A 18 -7.99 2.83 4.14
CA LEU A 18 -8.48 3.63 3.02
C LEU A 18 -8.02 3.04 1.68
N ILE A 19 -6.72 2.77 1.54
CA ILE A 19 -6.16 2.15 0.34
C ILE A 19 -6.78 0.78 0.08
N ARG A 20 -6.94 -0.05 1.12
CA ARG A 20 -7.57 -1.38 0.99
C ARG A 20 -9.00 -1.28 0.48
N ASP A 21 -9.80 -0.35 1.02
CA ASP A 21 -11.20 -0.19 0.64
C ASP A 21 -11.34 0.35 -0.78
N GLU A 22 -10.47 1.26 -1.22
CA GLU A 22 -10.41 1.69 -2.62
C GLU A 22 -9.95 0.57 -3.56
N LEU A 23 -8.95 -0.22 -3.17
CA LEU A 23 -8.52 -1.39 -3.92
C LEU A 23 -9.67 -2.39 -4.10
N LYS A 24 -10.49 -2.62 -3.07
CA LYS A 24 -11.67 -3.50 -3.17
C LYS A 24 -12.67 -3.04 -4.22
N LYS A 25 -12.85 -1.74 -4.42
CA LYS A 25 -13.74 -1.22 -5.49
C LYS A 25 -13.24 -1.57 -6.89
N SER A 26 -11.93 -1.73 -7.08
CA SER A 26 -11.31 -1.97 -8.39
C SER A 26 -10.94 -3.43 -8.65
N LEU A 27 -10.47 -4.16 -7.62
CA LEU A 27 -9.94 -5.51 -7.72
C LEU A 27 -10.82 -6.58 -7.04
N GLY A 28 -11.86 -6.17 -6.31
CA GLY A 28 -12.73 -7.08 -5.56
C GLY A 28 -11.94 -7.91 -4.54
N ASP A 29 -12.13 -9.23 -4.58
CA ASP A 29 -11.51 -10.18 -3.64
C ASP A 29 -9.98 -10.22 -3.71
N GLN A 30 -9.38 -9.74 -4.80
CA GLN A 30 -7.93 -9.70 -4.98
C GLN A 30 -7.26 -8.49 -4.29
N ALA A 31 -8.03 -7.57 -3.72
CA ALA A 31 -7.50 -6.35 -3.12
C ALA A 31 -6.51 -6.62 -1.98
N ASP A 32 -6.84 -7.58 -1.11
CA ASP A 32 -5.98 -7.93 0.04
C ASP A 32 -4.65 -8.54 -0.45
N GLU A 33 -4.70 -9.42 -1.46
CA GLU A 33 -3.51 -9.99 -2.09
C GLU A 33 -2.65 -8.92 -2.78
N ALA A 34 -3.28 -8.03 -3.55
CA ALA A 34 -2.60 -6.93 -4.23
C ALA A 34 -1.89 -6.00 -3.24
N LEU A 35 -2.56 -5.64 -2.13
CA LEU A 35 -1.96 -4.82 -1.09
C LEU A 35 -0.76 -5.53 -0.44
N MET A 36 -0.90 -6.79 -0.04
CA MET A 36 0.15 -7.57 0.63
C MET A 36 1.37 -7.82 -0.24
N THR A 37 1.20 -7.96 -1.56
CA THR A 37 2.30 -8.25 -2.51
C THR A 37 2.90 -6.99 -3.15
N SER A 38 2.30 -5.82 -2.93
CA SER A 38 2.74 -4.57 -3.56
C SER A 38 4.08 -4.02 -3.06
N GLY A 39 4.49 -4.38 -1.83
CA GLY A 39 5.59 -3.74 -1.12
C GLY A 39 5.22 -2.39 -0.46
N PHE A 40 3.93 -2.02 -0.46
CA PHE A 40 3.44 -0.82 0.20
C PHE A 40 3.73 -0.82 1.71
N LEU A 41 3.42 -1.93 2.40
CA LEU A 41 3.66 -2.06 3.84
C LEU A 41 5.15 -1.98 4.19
N ASP A 42 6.01 -2.57 3.35
CA ASP A 42 7.47 -2.47 3.51
C ASP A 42 7.92 -1.01 3.33
N ARG A 43 7.42 -0.31 2.31
CA ARG A 43 7.74 1.11 2.09
C ARG A 43 7.26 1.99 3.23
N LEU A 44 6.08 1.72 3.79
CA LEU A 44 5.53 2.43 4.94
C LEU A 44 6.40 2.22 6.19
N GLN A 45 6.96 1.01 6.36
CA GLN A 45 7.90 0.73 7.44
C GLN A 45 9.28 1.38 7.22
N GLU A 46 9.77 1.41 5.97
CA GLU A 46 11.10 1.94 5.63
C GLU A 46 11.16 3.46 5.60
N ASP A 47 10.13 4.11 5.06
CA ASP A 47 10.06 5.55 4.84
C ASP A 47 8.60 6.06 4.93
N PRO A 48 8.06 6.19 6.15
CA PRO A 48 6.68 6.63 6.36
C PRO A 48 6.46 8.08 5.90
N ILE A 49 7.50 8.94 5.98
CA ILE A 49 7.41 10.33 5.50
C ILE A 49 7.16 10.34 4.00
N TYR A 50 7.88 9.51 3.24
CA TYR A 50 7.62 9.34 1.81
C TYR A 50 6.21 8.80 1.54
N VAL A 51 5.73 7.84 2.33
CA VAL A 51 4.38 7.29 2.12
C VAL A 51 3.29 8.32 2.34
N HIS A 52 3.35 9.04 3.45
CA HIS A 52 2.37 10.09 3.81
C HIS A 52 2.51 11.38 2.98
N HIS A 53 3.56 11.50 2.16
CA HIS A 53 3.67 12.60 1.21
C HIS A 53 2.71 12.49 0.03
N PHE A 54 2.35 11.26 -0.36
CA PHE A 54 1.42 11.00 -1.45
C PHE A 54 0.02 10.69 -0.90
N ASP A 55 -1.00 10.98 -1.72
CA ASP A 55 -2.38 10.64 -1.42
C ASP A 55 -2.67 9.13 -1.62
N GLU A 56 -3.83 8.72 -1.13
CA GLU A 56 -4.36 7.36 -1.28
C GLU A 56 -4.53 6.96 -2.76
N ASP A 57 -4.97 7.88 -3.62
CA ASP A 57 -5.20 7.64 -5.05
C ASP A 57 -3.90 7.26 -5.78
N TYR A 58 -2.78 7.91 -5.46
CA TYR A 58 -1.47 7.53 -5.96
C TYR A 58 -1.13 6.09 -5.58
N TRP A 59 -1.30 5.72 -4.31
CA TRP A 59 -0.96 4.40 -3.82
C TRP A 59 -1.84 3.31 -4.41
N VAL A 60 -3.16 3.53 -4.48
CA VAL A 60 -4.11 2.62 -5.13
C VAL A 60 -3.71 2.39 -6.58
N SER A 61 -3.46 3.46 -7.34
CA SER A 61 -3.04 3.38 -8.73
C SER A 61 -1.72 2.62 -8.91
N HIS A 62 -0.76 2.87 -8.03
CA HIS A 62 0.54 2.20 -8.04
C HIS A 62 0.42 0.69 -7.77
N ILE A 63 -0.37 0.33 -6.75
CA ILE A 63 -0.60 -1.07 -6.34
C ILE A 63 -1.32 -1.84 -7.45
N VAL A 64 -2.41 -1.29 -8.01
CA VAL A 64 -3.17 -1.92 -9.10
C VAL A 64 -2.26 -2.20 -10.29
N LYS A 65 -1.47 -1.20 -10.73
CA LYS A 65 -0.56 -1.35 -11.86
C LYS A 65 0.46 -2.45 -11.62
N ARG A 66 1.06 -2.48 -10.43
CA ARG A 66 2.08 -3.48 -10.07
C ARG A 66 1.47 -4.88 -10.02
N PHE A 67 0.28 -5.02 -9.46
CA PHE A 67 -0.43 -6.30 -9.38
C PHE A 67 -0.78 -6.86 -10.77
N GLN A 68 -1.32 -6.02 -11.66
CA GLN A 68 -1.60 -6.40 -13.04
C GLN A 68 -0.34 -6.84 -13.81
N GLN A 69 0.80 -6.17 -13.58
CA GLN A 69 2.08 -6.56 -14.17
C GLN A 69 2.56 -7.93 -13.66
N ALA A 70 2.33 -8.23 -12.38
CA ALA A 70 2.69 -9.53 -11.79
C ALA A 70 1.83 -10.68 -12.34
N LEU A 71 0.56 -10.43 -12.67
CA LEU A 71 -0.33 -11.43 -13.28
C LEU A 71 -0.04 -11.69 -14.77
N ALA A 72 0.59 -10.73 -15.46
CA ALA A 72 0.86 -10.80 -16.89
C ALA A 72 2.19 -11.50 -17.24
N GLY A 73 3.03 -11.82 -16.26
CA GLY A 73 4.32 -12.49 -16.42
C GLY A 73 4.28 -13.92 -15.89
#